data_AF-A0A5J4NXZ8-F1
#
_entry.id   AF-A0A5J4NXZ8-F1
#
_cell.length_a   1.000
_cell.length_b   1.000
_cell.length_c   1.000
_cell.angle_alpha   90.00
_cell.angle_beta   90.00
_cell.angle_gamma   90.00
#
_symmetry.space_group_name_H-M   'P 1'
#
loop_
_entity.id
_entity.type
_entity.pdbx_description
1 polymer ?
#
loop_
_entity_poly.entity_id
_entity_poly.type
_entity_poly.pdbx_seq_one_letter_code
_entity_poly.pdbx_strand_id
1 'polypeptide(L)'
;KVIFCDFHGHSRRNDVFMYGCDSSYRQDIPANGALPQRSNCQLDYLNERILPYLLSKQVPDKFNFSGCRFSIHPTKEATGRVVFWREFEISHSFTLETTFNGSELSRCAQTPRFCMVTGVHCRVLD
;
A
#
# COMPACT_ATOMS: atom_id res chain seq x y z
N LYS A 1 -2.01 1.52 -17.40
CA LYS A 1 -1.84 2.51 -16.30
C LYS A 1 -0.47 2.34 -15.69
N VAL A 2 0.14 3.42 -15.20
CA VAL A 2 1.45 3.40 -14.53
C VAL A 2 1.24 3.20 -13.02
N ILE A 3 2.09 2.40 -12.38
CA ILE A 3 2.10 2.14 -10.94
C ILE A 3 3.52 2.38 -10.44
N PHE A 4 3.64 3.11 -9.33
CA PHE A 4 4.87 3.19 -8.56
C PHE A 4 4.71 2.33 -7.30
N CYS A 5 5.71 1.48 -7.02
CA CYS A 5 5.70 0.61 -5.85
C CYS A 5 7.11 0.53 -5.24
N ASP A 6 7.23 1.02 -4.01
CA ASP A 6 8.43 0.94 -3.18
C ASP A 6 8.33 -0.26 -2.23
N PHE A 7 9.31 -1.17 -2.23
CA PHE A 7 9.23 -2.46 -1.51
C PHE A 7 10.03 -2.44 -0.21
N HIS A 8 9.34 -2.68 0.91
CA HIS A 8 9.90 -2.62 2.26
C HIS A 8 9.70 -3.95 3.00
N GLY A 9 10.60 -4.21 3.94
CA GLY A 9 10.53 -5.32 4.88
C GLY A 9 10.16 -4.82 6.27
N HIS A 10 9.07 -5.32 6.85
CA HIS A 10 8.58 -4.92 8.15
C HIS A 10 8.91 -5.98 9.21
N SER A 11 9.70 -5.62 10.23
CA SER A 11 10.16 -6.56 11.26
C SER A 11 9.16 -6.78 12.41
N ARG A 12 8.19 -5.88 12.59
CA ARG A 12 7.31 -5.84 13.79
C ARG A 12 5.85 -6.18 13.54
N ARG A 13 5.41 -6.23 12.28
CA ARG A 13 4.00 -6.35 11.88
C ARG A 13 3.93 -7.51 10.92
N ASN A 14 2.93 -8.36 11.11
CA ASN A 14 2.70 -9.52 10.28
C ASN A 14 1.88 -9.13 9.03
N ASP A 15 1.78 -10.04 8.06
CA ASP A 15 1.14 -9.88 6.75
C ASP A 15 1.83 -8.93 5.76
N VAL A 16 1.31 -8.94 4.53
CA VAL A 16 1.64 -7.97 3.47
C VAL A 16 0.58 -6.88 3.44
N PHE A 17 0.98 -5.61 3.43
CA PHE A 17 0.05 -4.48 3.34
C PHE A 17 0.71 -3.31 2.60
N MET A 18 -0.10 -2.32 2.23
CA MET A 18 0.37 -1.15 1.48
C MET A 18 0.11 0.16 2.21
N TYR A 19 1.06 1.08 2.08
CA TYR A 19 0.84 2.50 2.31
C TYR A 19 0.58 3.21 0.99
N GLY A 20 -0.55 3.89 0.87
CA GLY A 20 -0.88 4.74 -0.28
C GLY A 20 -0.84 6.22 0.08
N CYS A 21 -1.44 7.02 -0.79
CA CYS A 21 -1.66 8.44 -0.62
C CYS A 21 -3.15 8.74 -0.79
N ASP A 22 -3.68 9.61 0.06
CA ASP A 22 -5.08 10.02 0.04
C ASP A 22 -5.18 11.50 -0.32
N SER A 23 -6.02 11.81 -1.31
CA SER A 23 -6.29 13.18 -1.76
C SER A 23 -6.93 14.08 -0.70
N SER A 24 -7.54 13.52 0.36
CA SER A 24 -8.10 14.27 1.50
C SER A 24 -7.05 14.95 2.38
N TYR A 25 -5.78 14.52 2.34
CA TYR A 25 -4.67 15.18 3.04
C TYR A 25 -4.40 16.62 2.52
N ARG A 26 -4.97 16.98 1.37
CA ARG A 26 -4.72 18.26 0.69
C ARG A 26 -5.57 19.42 1.20
N GLN A 27 -6.47 19.20 2.17
CA GLN A 27 -7.42 20.23 2.62
C GLN A 27 -6.81 21.27 3.58
N ASP A 28 -5.61 21.02 4.11
CA ASP A 28 -5.06 21.73 5.26
C ASP A 28 -3.96 22.77 4.93
N ILE A 29 -3.51 22.91 3.67
CA ILE A 29 -2.48 23.90 3.28
C ILE A 29 -2.95 24.80 2.13
N PRO A 30 -3.50 26.01 2.41
CA PRO A 30 -3.67 27.05 1.43
C PRO A 30 -2.41 27.93 1.39
N ALA A 31 -1.54 27.72 0.40
CA ALA A 31 -0.34 28.53 0.21
C ALA A 31 -0.39 29.27 -1.13
N ASN A 32 -1.25 30.30 -1.26
CA ASN A 32 -1.19 31.30 -2.35
C ASN A 32 -2.11 31.09 -3.58
N GLY A 33 -3.39 30.77 -3.39
CA GLY A 33 -4.46 31.14 -4.34
C GLY A 33 -4.50 30.44 -5.71
N ALA A 34 -3.63 29.46 -6.00
CA ALA A 34 -3.70 28.66 -7.23
C ALA A 34 -3.79 27.15 -6.91
N LEU A 35 -4.95 26.58 -7.23
CA LEU A 35 -5.41 25.18 -7.23
C LEU A 35 -5.01 24.25 -6.05
N PRO A 36 -6.03 23.55 -5.50
CA PRO A 36 -6.09 22.13 -5.78
C PRO A 36 -7.41 21.77 -6.49
N GLN A 37 -7.41 21.76 -7.82
CA GLN A 37 -8.40 21.02 -8.60
C GLN A 37 -8.01 19.52 -8.62
N ARG A 38 -7.97 18.89 -7.46
CA ARG A 38 -8.44 17.50 -7.40
C ARG A 38 -9.76 17.60 -6.69
N SER A 39 -10.85 17.46 -7.43
CA SER A 39 -12.15 17.27 -6.81
C SER A 39 -11.96 16.15 -5.79
N ASN A 40 -12.40 16.36 -4.54
CA ASN A 40 -12.48 15.27 -3.57
C ASN A 40 -13.63 14.34 -3.98
N CYS A 41 -13.53 13.83 -5.20
CA CYS A 41 -14.53 13.05 -5.87
C CYS A 41 -14.39 11.65 -5.30
N GLN A 42 -15.54 11.05 -5.03
CA GLN A 42 -15.63 9.66 -4.60
C GLN A 42 -14.82 8.72 -5.51
N LEU A 43 -14.63 9.09 -6.78
CA LEU A 43 -13.83 8.34 -7.75
C LEU A 43 -12.33 8.31 -7.41
N ASP A 44 -11.74 9.40 -6.92
CA ASP A 44 -10.32 9.44 -6.53
C ASP A 44 -10.06 8.58 -5.29
N TYR A 45 -10.95 8.69 -4.29
CA TYR A 45 -10.94 7.82 -3.11
C TYR A 45 -10.96 6.33 -3.49
N LEU A 46 -11.80 5.96 -4.47
CA LEU A 46 -11.88 4.60 -4.99
C LEU A 46 -10.62 4.22 -5.78
N ASN A 47 -10.13 5.09 -6.65
CA ASN A 47 -8.94 4.85 -7.48
C ASN A 47 -7.68 4.60 -6.63
N GLU A 48 -7.49 5.33 -5.54
CA GLU A 48 -6.34 5.16 -4.64
C GLU A 48 -6.37 3.81 -3.90
N ARG A 49 -7.56 3.22 -3.73
CA ARG A 49 -7.79 2.00 -2.92
C ARG A 49 -8.07 0.75 -3.73
N ILE A 50 -8.43 0.87 -5.00
CA ILE A 50 -8.87 -0.27 -5.82
C ILE A 50 -7.78 -1.34 -5.94
N LEU A 51 -6.51 -0.95 -6.12
CA LEU A 51 -5.43 -1.91 -6.28
C LEU A 51 -5.18 -2.72 -5.00
N PRO A 52 -4.96 -2.09 -3.82
CA PRO A 52 -4.87 -2.84 -2.56
C PRO A 52 -6.11 -3.70 -2.29
N TYR A 53 -7.31 -3.24 -2.65
CA TYR A 53 -8.53 -4.02 -2.49
C TYR A 53 -8.55 -5.27 -3.39
N LEU A 54 -8.17 -5.13 -4.66
CA LEU A 54 -8.09 -6.27 -5.58
C LEU A 54 -7.04 -7.29 -5.12
N LEU A 55 -5.88 -6.82 -4.63
CA LEU A 55 -4.85 -7.70 -4.07
C LEU A 55 -5.37 -8.51 -2.89
N SER A 56 -6.19 -7.89 -2.02
CA SER A 56 -6.81 -8.61 -0.91
C SER A 56 -7.82 -9.67 -1.34
N LYS A 57 -8.34 -9.60 -2.57
CA LYS A 57 -9.21 -10.64 -3.15
C LYS A 57 -8.40 -11.73 -3.85
N GLN A 58 -7.27 -11.37 -4.47
CA GLN A 58 -6.41 -12.32 -5.18
C GLN A 58 -5.55 -13.17 -4.24
N VAL A 59 -5.04 -12.58 -3.16
CA VAL A 59 -4.16 -13.25 -2.17
C VAL A 59 -4.63 -13.00 -0.74
N PRO A 60 -5.86 -13.44 -0.37
CA PRO A 60 -6.47 -13.16 0.93
C PRO A 60 -5.72 -13.79 2.11
N ASP A 61 -4.90 -14.80 1.85
CA ASP A 61 -4.07 -15.52 2.82
C ASP A 61 -2.77 -14.80 3.17
N LYS A 62 -2.43 -13.72 2.44
CA LYS A 62 -1.17 -12.96 2.60
C LYS A 62 -1.37 -11.46 2.71
N PHE A 63 -2.33 -10.90 1.97
CA PHE A 63 -2.52 -9.46 1.86
C PHE A 63 -3.61 -8.94 2.79
N ASN A 64 -3.21 -8.10 3.75
CA ASN A 64 -4.07 -7.50 4.74
C ASN A 64 -4.53 -6.10 4.31
N PHE A 65 -5.71 -6.02 3.67
CA PHE A 65 -6.29 -4.72 3.30
C PHE A 65 -6.58 -3.83 4.52
N SER A 66 -7.05 -4.42 5.63
CA SER A 66 -7.29 -3.67 6.88
C SER A 66 -6.00 -3.08 7.47
N GLY A 67 -4.85 -3.66 7.11
CA GLY A 67 -3.53 -3.18 7.47
C GLY A 67 -3.06 -1.96 6.68
N CYS A 68 -3.67 -1.70 5.51
CA CYS A 68 -3.30 -0.60 4.63
C CYS A 68 -3.63 0.76 5.24
N ARG A 69 -2.83 1.79 4.92
CA ARG A 69 -3.08 3.17 5.33
C ARG A 69 -2.80 4.12 4.17
N PHE A 70 -3.67 5.10 3.98
CA PHE A 70 -3.60 6.06 2.87
C PHE A 70 -3.34 7.49 3.35
N SER A 71 -3.56 7.77 4.64
CA SER A 71 -3.19 9.05 5.23
C SER A 71 -1.68 9.25 5.20
N ILE A 72 -1.28 10.48 4.91
CA ILE A 72 0.11 10.90 4.87
C ILE A 72 0.41 11.61 6.20
N HIS A 73 1.51 11.24 6.83
CA HIS A 73 2.01 11.95 8.00
C HIS A 73 3.02 13.00 7.54
N PRO A 74 3.11 14.19 8.15
CA PRO A 74 4.02 15.25 7.71
C PRO A 74 5.49 14.80 7.59
N THR A 75 5.94 13.90 8.47
CA THR A 75 7.31 13.34 8.42
C THR A 75 7.55 12.38 7.25
N LYS A 76 6.52 12.05 6.47
CA LYS A 76 6.56 11.13 5.33
C LYS A 76 6.33 11.82 4.00
N GLU A 77 6.21 13.15 3.99
CA GLU A 77 6.10 13.97 2.77
C GLU A 77 7.22 13.72 1.76
N ALA A 78 8.44 13.50 2.26
CA ALA A 78 9.61 13.26 1.45
C ALA A 78 9.77 11.78 1.01
N THR A 79 8.80 10.91 1.29
CA THR A 79 8.89 9.50 0.88
C THR A 79 8.59 9.34 -0.61
N GLY A 80 9.21 8.32 -1.23
CA GLY A 80 9.05 8.04 -2.67
C GLY A 80 7.58 7.98 -3.09
N ARG A 81 6.72 7.28 -2.33
CA ARG A 81 5.29 7.18 -2.68
C ARG A 81 4.61 8.55 -2.79
N VAL A 82 4.93 9.49 -1.90
CA VAL A 82 4.30 10.82 -1.87
C VAL A 82 4.84 11.70 -3.00
N VAL A 83 6.14 11.62 -3.27
CA VAL A 83 6.77 12.36 -4.38
C VAL A 83 6.19 11.92 -5.72
N PHE A 84 6.10 10.61 -6.00
CA PHE A 84 5.52 10.11 -7.26
C PHE A 84 4.02 10.40 -7.39
N TRP A 85 3.29 10.39 -6.27
CA TRP A 85 1.87 10.75 -6.26
C TRP A 85 1.64 12.23 -6.55
N ARG A 86 2.43 13.11 -5.94
CA ARG A 86 2.23 14.56 -6.02
C ARG A 86 2.86 15.20 -7.26
N GLU A 87 4.12 14.91 -7.52
CA GLU A 87 4.90 15.61 -8.56
C GLU A 87 4.74 14.96 -9.95
N PHE A 88 4.50 13.65 -9.98
CA PHE A 88 4.34 12.87 -11.22
C PHE A 88 2.89 12.43 -11.48
N GLU A 89 1.96 12.84 -10.62
CA GLU A 89 0.52 12.58 -10.73
C GLU A 89 0.16 11.08 -10.85
N ILE A 90 0.98 10.20 -10.29
CA ILE A 90 0.72 8.76 -10.30
C ILE A 90 -0.21 8.42 -9.13
N SER A 91 -1.52 8.31 -9.41
CA SER A 91 -2.52 7.94 -8.38
C SER A 91 -2.24 6.58 -7.71
N HIS A 92 -1.66 5.64 -8.46
CA HIS A 92 -1.31 4.31 -7.98
C HIS A 92 0.15 4.27 -7.51
N SER A 93 0.44 5.02 -6.44
CA SER A 93 1.77 5.14 -5.85
C SER A 93 1.76 4.57 -4.43
N PHE A 94 2.52 3.51 -4.19
CA PHE A 94 2.44 2.73 -2.96
C PHE A 94 3.82 2.42 -2.37
N THR A 95 3.86 2.24 -1.06
CA THR A 95 4.90 1.47 -0.38
C THR A 95 4.30 0.14 0.04
N LEU A 96 4.83 -0.98 -0.45
CA LEU A 96 4.43 -2.32 -0.04
C LEU A 96 5.35 -2.81 1.07
N GLU A 97 4.75 -3.16 2.20
CA GLU A 97 5.44 -3.71 3.36
C GLU A 97 5.22 -5.22 3.39
N THR A 98 6.31 -5.98 3.40
CA THR A 98 6.31 -7.43 3.59
C THR A 98 6.87 -7.79 4.94
N THR A 99 6.16 -8.60 5.70
CA THR A 99 6.69 -9.08 6.98
C THR A 99 7.78 -10.14 6.81
N PHE A 100 8.78 -10.10 7.68
CA PHE A 100 9.73 -11.21 7.83
C PHE A 100 9.18 -12.36 8.69
N ASN A 101 8.09 -12.13 9.43
CA ASN A 101 7.52 -13.07 10.41
C ASN A 101 6.39 -13.96 9.88
N GLY A 102 6.08 -13.89 8.58
CA GLY A 102 4.98 -14.66 7.97
C GLY A 102 3.58 -14.05 8.18
N SER A 103 2.57 -14.62 7.51
CA SER A 103 1.20 -14.08 7.55
C SER A 103 0.33 -14.78 8.60
N GLU A 104 -0.44 -14.00 9.36
CA GLU A 104 -1.42 -14.50 10.32
C GLU A 104 -2.81 -14.72 9.71
N LEU A 105 -3.06 -14.18 8.51
CA LEU A 105 -4.31 -14.34 7.77
C LEU A 105 -4.60 -15.80 7.40
N SER A 106 -3.55 -16.62 7.31
CA SER A 106 -3.65 -18.04 6.97
C SER A 106 -4.07 -18.96 8.14
N ARG A 107 -4.14 -18.47 9.39
CA ARG A 107 -4.46 -19.33 10.56
C ARG A 107 -5.88 -19.93 10.56
N CYS A 108 -6.78 -19.48 9.68
CA CYS A 108 -8.14 -20.01 9.56
C CYS A 108 -8.27 -21.15 8.52
N ALA A 109 -7.28 -21.37 7.65
CA ALA A 109 -7.25 -22.47 6.68
C ALA A 109 -6.07 -23.39 6.98
N GLN A 110 -6.39 -24.64 7.29
CA GLN A 110 -5.50 -25.67 7.83
C GLN A 110 -4.09 -25.73 7.18
N THR A 111 -3.08 -25.87 8.07
CA THR A 111 -1.65 -26.21 7.90
C THR A 111 -0.62 -25.07 8.11
N PRO A 112 0.42 -25.27 8.95
CA PRO A 112 1.40 -24.25 9.28
C PRO A 112 2.43 -24.15 8.15
N ARG A 113 2.13 -23.41 7.08
CA ARG A 113 3.16 -23.01 6.11
C ARG A 113 3.73 -21.66 6.54
N PHE A 114 4.84 -21.70 7.27
CA PHE A 114 5.75 -20.56 7.38
C PHE A 114 6.30 -20.24 5.99
N CYS A 115 5.65 -19.33 5.27
CA CYS A 115 6.21 -18.75 4.05
C CYS A 115 7.11 -17.58 4.47
N MET A 116 8.37 -17.87 4.81
CA MET A 116 9.39 -16.83 4.89
C MET A 116 9.69 -16.35 3.48
N VAL A 117 9.52 -15.05 3.22
CA VAL A 117 10.04 -14.41 2.00
C VAL A 117 11.55 -14.21 2.20
N THR A 118 12.30 -15.30 2.33
CA THR A 118 13.76 -15.25 2.16
C THR A 118 14.04 -15.29 0.67
N GLY A 119 14.82 -14.32 0.20
CA GLY A 119 15.21 -14.23 -1.19
C GLY A 119 15.79 -15.54 -1.72
N VAL A 120 15.58 -15.72 -3.03
CA VAL A 120 16.15 -16.75 -3.90
C VAL A 120 15.47 -18.12 -3.79
N HIS A 121 14.59 -18.38 -4.77
CA HIS A 121 14.17 -19.70 -5.25
C HIS A 121 13.08 -20.45 -4.45
N CYS A 122 11.81 -20.12 -4.75
CA CYS A 122 10.69 -20.99 -4.40
C CYS A 122 10.54 -22.07 -5.50
N ARG A 123 11.10 -23.27 -5.28
CA ARG A 123 10.70 -24.45 -6.05
C ARG A 123 9.39 -24.97 -5.48
N VAL A 124 8.41 -25.10 -6.37
CA VAL A 124 7.30 -26.04 -6.18
C VAL A 124 7.91 -27.42 -6.06
N LEU A 125 7.70 -28.08 -4.93
CA LEU A 125 7.77 -29.53 -4.84
C LEU A 125 6.41 -29.97 -4.33
N ASP A 126 5.84 -30.93 -5.06
CA ASP A 126 4.48 -31.47 -4.90
C ASP A 126 4.19 -31.98 -3.49
#